data_AF-A0A3D0Z5R7-F1
#
_entry.id   AF-A0A3D0Z5R7-F1
#
_cell.length_a   1.000
_cell.length_b   1.000
_cell.length_c   1.000
_cell.angle_alpha   90.00
_cell.angle_beta   90.00
_cell.angle_gamma   90.00
#
_symmetry.space_group_name_H-M   'P 1'
#
loop_
_entity.id
_entity.type
_entity.pdbx_description
1 polymer ?
#
loop_
_entity_poly.entity_id
_entity_poly.type
_entity_poly.pdbx_seq_one_letter_code
_entity_poly.pdbx_strand_id
1 'polypeptide(L)'
;MKGTVERVRHLSIRKIIITQIMFLLLWTVVTNAWEYSRFLGAESGSWGNHLYNLTSRILWAAPAIMLLQAYKKEIPTPLIRLCTNKPDIKPFIISVIVIIIYNFGGMLIYHRGLWINPEFDVPKLLLMFISVAVVEELVYRGWGLNAFSKLQSVRKANIVSSLFFVLLHLPAYFIKLIFTGTFPLAAVAVQCVMVFILA
;
A
#
# COMPACT_ATOMS: atom_id res chain seq x y z
N MET A 1 25.24 -35.96 -13.28
CA MET A 1 24.35 -34.80 -13.03
C MET A 1 23.92 -34.83 -11.57
N LYS A 2 24.39 -33.91 -10.72
CA LYS A 2 23.90 -33.78 -9.35
C LYS A 2 22.53 -33.11 -9.42
N GLY A 3 21.46 -33.88 -9.24
CA GLY A 3 20.13 -33.32 -9.05
C GLY A 3 20.16 -32.45 -7.81
N THR A 4 20.10 -31.12 -7.98
CA THR A 4 19.81 -30.20 -6.88
C THR A 4 18.44 -30.57 -6.35
N VAL A 5 18.41 -31.28 -5.22
CA VAL A 5 17.20 -31.46 -4.41
C VAL A 5 16.73 -30.06 -4.04
N GLU A 6 15.75 -29.56 -4.78
CA GLU A 6 15.17 -28.25 -4.57
C GLU A 6 14.52 -28.28 -3.18
N ARG A 7 15.14 -27.57 -2.21
CA ARG A 7 14.65 -27.55 -0.84
C ARG A 7 13.27 -26.89 -0.86
N VAL A 8 12.22 -27.70 -0.79
CA VAL A 8 10.83 -27.23 -0.77
C VAL A 8 10.67 -26.40 0.51
N ARG A 9 10.62 -25.07 0.34
CA ARG A 9 10.20 -24.19 1.43
C ARG A 9 8.72 -24.49 1.64
N HIS A 10 8.30 -24.47 2.90
CA HIS A 10 6.90 -24.64 3.28
C HIS A 10 6.40 -23.35 3.94
N LEU A 11 5.30 -22.85 3.42
CA LEU A 11 4.57 -21.72 3.95
C LEU A 11 3.90 -22.10 5.28
N SER A 12 3.86 -21.18 6.22
CA SER A 12 3.07 -21.34 7.45
C SER A 12 2.48 -20.02 7.88
N ILE A 13 1.34 -20.06 8.59
CA ILE A 13 0.64 -18.84 9.04
C ILE A 13 1.57 -17.93 9.83
N ARG A 14 2.39 -18.51 10.72
CA ARG A 14 3.38 -17.76 11.51
C ARG A 14 4.38 -17.02 10.63
N LYS A 15 4.91 -17.66 9.57
CA LYS A 15 5.85 -17.01 8.65
C LYS A 15 5.17 -15.85 7.92
N ILE A 16 3.93 -16.03 7.46
CA ILE A 16 3.18 -14.97 6.75
C ILE A 16 2.97 -13.77 7.68
N ILE A 17 2.47 -14.00 8.90
CA ILE A 17 2.28 -12.94 9.90
C ILE A 17 3.59 -12.20 10.19
N ILE A 18 4.69 -12.93 10.42
CA ILE A 18 6.00 -12.32 10.63
C ILE A 18 6.40 -11.46 9.43
N THR A 19 6.26 -11.96 8.20
CA THR A 19 6.59 -11.15 7.01
C THR A 19 5.73 -9.90 6.90
N GLN A 20 4.43 -9.96 7.23
CA GLN A 20 3.54 -8.79 7.21
C GLN A 20 3.94 -7.75 8.27
N ILE A 21 4.31 -8.19 9.48
CA ILE A 21 4.86 -7.30 10.52
C ILE A 21 6.18 -6.68 10.06
N MET A 22 7.05 -7.46 9.41
CA MET A 22 8.31 -6.93 8.87
C MET A 22 8.07 -5.91 7.75
N PHE A 23 7.05 -6.08 6.90
CA PHE A 23 6.67 -5.06 5.92
C PHE A 23 6.19 -3.78 6.58
N LEU A 24 5.39 -3.87 7.65
CA LEU A 24 4.95 -2.71 8.44
C LEU A 24 6.13 -1.94 9.02
N LEU A 25 7.05 -2.65 9.68
CA LEU A 25 8.23 -2.05 10.29
C LEU A 25 9.15 -1.45 9.23
N LEU A 26 9.40 -2.18 8.14
CA LEU A 26 10.24 -1.70 7.05
C LEU A 26 9.66 -0.43 6.44
N TRP A 27 8.36 -0.39 6.13
CA TRP A 27 7.70 0.82 5.62
C TRP A 27 7.88 1.99 6.58
N THR A 28 7.66 1.76 7.88
CA THR A 28 7.77 2.80 8.90
C THR A 28 9.18 3.39 8.96
N VAL A 29 10.22 2.58 8.70
CA VAL A 29 11.61 3.01 8.72
C VAL A 29 12.06 3.63 7.40
N VAL A 30 11.66 3.08 6.25
CA VAL A 30 12.22 3.49 4.96
C VAL A 30 11.42 4.57 4.25
N THR A 31 10.15 4.74 4.59
CA THR A 31 9.32 5.77 3.97
C THR A 31 9.47 7.10 4.70
N ASN A 32 9.10 8.18 4.02
CA ASN A 32 9.25 9.54 4.53
C ASN A 32 8.26 9.90 5.66
N ALA A 33 7.71 8.92 6.39
CA ALA A 33 6.80 9.15 7.51
C ALA A 33 7.46 10.00 8.61
N TRP A 34 8.79 9.87 8.78
CA TRP A 34 9.58 10.62 9.75
C TRP A 34 10.25 11.88 9.16
N GLU A 35 9.89 12.28 7.94
CA GLU A 35 10.50 13.41 7.24
C GLU A 35 12.02 13.29 7.03
N TYR A 36 12.54 12.06 6.89
CA TYR A 36 13.95 11.77 6.64
C TYR A 36 14.55 12.52 5.45
N SER A 37 13.73 12.84 4.44
CA SER A 37 14.16 13.61 3.28
C SER A 37 14.76 14.97 3.68
N ARG A 38 14.34 15.56 4.79
CA ARG A 38 14.88 16.84 5.30
C ARG A 38 16.36 16.72 5.66
N PHE A 39 16.79 15.60 6.23
CA PHE A 39 18.20 15.36 6.57
C PHE A 39 19.09 15.16 5.35
N LEU A 40 18.49 14.84 4.20
CA LEU A 40 19.19 14.72 2.91
C LEU A 40 19.22 16.05 2.14
N GLY A 41 18.83 17.17 2.78
CA GLY A 41 18.74 18.47 2.13
C GLY A 41 17.68 18.54 1.03
N ALA A 42 16.75 17.58 1.00
CA ALA A 42 15.71 17.52 0.00
C ALA A 42 14.49 18.32 0.47
N GLU A 43 14.36 19.53 -0.07
CA GLU A 43 13.15 20.33 0.09
C GLU A 43 11.93 19.63 -0.55
N SER A 44 10.74 19.96 -0.06
CA SER A 44 9.48 19.41 -0.59
C SER A 44 9.32 19.75 -2.07
N GLY A 45 9.43 18.73 -2.93
CA GLY A 45 9.31 18.88 -4.38
C GLY A 45 10.64 18.98 -5.12
N SER A 46 11.76 18.94 -4.40
CA SER A 46 13.10 18.81 -5.00
C SER A 46 13.30 17.43 -5.65
N TRP A 47 14.23 17.35 -6.61
CA TRP A 47 14.67 16.10 -7.21
C TRP A 47 15.16 15.08 -6.17
N GLY A 48 15.80 15.54 -5.08
CA GLY A 48 16.21 14.67 -3.97
C GLY A 48 15.03 13.99 -3.28
N ASN A 49 13.91 14.71 -3.09
CA ASN A 49 12.70 14.15 -2.48
C ASN A 49 12.07 13.10 -3.42
N HIS A 50 12.04 13.39 -4.72
CA HIS A 50 11.55 12.43 -5.72
C HIS A 50 12.38 11.14 -5.76
N LEU A 51 13.71 11.28 -5.75
CA LEU A 51 14.63 10.14 -5.72
C LEU A 51 14.45 9.32 -4.44
N TYR A 52 14.40 9.97 -3.27
CA TYR A 52 14.17 9.29 -1.99
C TYR A 52 12.84 8.52 -1.98
N ASN A 53 11.76 9.15 -2.45
CA ASN A 53 10.46 8.49 -2.52
C ASN A 53 10.51 7.28 -3.44
N LEU A 54 11.14 7.36 -4.61
CA LEU A 54 11.27 6.21 -5.50
C LEU A 54 12.12 5.09 -4.86
N THR A 55 13.28 5.42 -4.31
CA THR A 55 14.21 4.45 -3.70
C THR A 55 13.58 3.74 -2.50
N SER A 56 12.88 4.48 -1.63
CA SER A 56 12.17 3.90 -0.48
C SER A 56 11.07 2.93 -0.92
N ARG A 57 10.32 3.23 -2.00
CA ARG A 57 9.33 2.30 -2.56
C ARG A 57 9.96 1.03 -3.13
N ILE A 58 11.09 1.15 -3.83
CA ILE A 58 11.82 -0.02 -4.35
C ILE A 58 12.34 -0.89 -3.20
N LEU A 59 12.97 -0.27 -2.18
CA LEU A 59 13.47 -0.97 -0.99
C LEU A 59 12.36 -1.73 -0.26
N TRP A 60 11.17 -1.13 -0.16
CA TRP A 60 10.03 -1.75 0.49
C TRP A 60 9.37 -2.84 -0.36
N ALA A 61 9.32 -2.68 -1.68
CA ALA A 61 8.78 -3.67 -2.62
C ALA A 61 9.67 -4.91 -2.78
N ALA A 62 10.99 -4.74 -2.73
CA ALA A 62 11.96 -5.78 -3.06
C ALA A 62 11.77 -7.08 -2.25
N PRO A 63 11.57 -7.05 -0.92
CA PRO A 63 11.31 -8.27 -0.16
C PRO A 63 10.02 -8.99 -0.59
N ALA A 64 8.97 -8.27 -1.00
CA ALA A 64 7.74 -8.89 -1.49
C ALA A 64 7.98 -9.62 -2.81
N ILE A 65 8.73 -9.00 -3.73
CA ILE A 65 9.13 -9.63 -4.99
C ILE A 65 9.98 -10.88 -4.72
N MET A 66 10.94 -10.81 -3.79
CA MET A 66 11.77 -11.95 -3.42
C MET A 66 10.94 -13.11 -2.83
N LEU A 67 9.97 -12.81 -1.97
CA LEU A 67 9.08 -13.81 -1.38
C LEU A 67 8.16 -14.43 -2.44
N LEU A 68 7.59 -13.62 -3.33
CA LEU A 68 6.79 -14.09 -4.47
C LEU A 68 7.56 -15.05 -5.36
N GLN A 69 8.84 -14.78 -5.63
CA GLN A 69 9.70 -15.67 -6.41
C GLN A 69 10.09 -16.93 -5.65
N ALA A 70 10.44 -16.79 -4.36
CA ALA A 70 10.86 -17.91 -3.51
C ALA A 70 9.73 -18.91 -3.24
N TYR A 71 8.48 -18.45 -3.21
CA TYR A 71 7.29 -19.26 -2.90
C TYR A 71 6.35 -19.43 -4.09
N LYS A 72 6.81 -19.16 -5.32
CA LYS A 72 5.99 -19.20 -6.55
C LYS A 72 5.24 -20.51 -6.80
N LYS A 73 5.71 -21.63 -6.23
CA LYS A 73 5.09 -22.97 -6.34
C LYS A 73 4.03 -23.23 -5.27
N GLU A 74 4.04 -22.49 -4.16
CA GLU A 74 3.10 -22.66 -3.06
C GLU A 74 1.93 -21.67 -3.12
N ILE A 75 2.17 -20.46 -3.62
CA ILE A 75 1.15 -19.41 -3.68
C ILE A 75 0.19 -19.62 -4.86
N PRO A 76 -1.12 -19.34 -4.71
CA PRO A 76 -2.10 -19.53 -5.78
C PRO A 76 -1.87 -18.68 -7.04
N THR A 77 -1.40 -17.44 -6.87
CA THR A 77 -1.25 -16.48 -7.98
C THR A 77 0.22 -16.12 -8.19
N PRO A 78 0.86 -16.51 -9.31
CA PRO A 78 2.23 -16.11 -9.57
C PRO A 78 2.31 -14.62 -9.93
N LEU A 79 3.50 -14.02 -9.75
CA LEU A 79 3.75 -12.59 -10.00
C LEU A 79 3.25 -12.11 -11.38
N ILE A 80 3.48 -12.89 -12.45
CA ILE A 80 3.06 -12.53 -13.81
C ILE A 80 1.53 -12.38 -13.95
N ARG A 81 0.76 -13.14 -13.14
CA ARG A 81 -0.71 -13.04 -13.15
C ARG A 81 -1.21 -11.81 -12.40
N LEU A 82 -0.44 -11.29 -11.44
CA LEU A 82 -0.78 -10.02 -10.79
C LEU A 82 -0.78 -8.86 -11.78
N CYS A 83 0.09 -8.90 -12.80
CA CYS A 83 0.19 -7.86 -13.82
C CYS A 83 -0.77 -8.04 -15.01
N THR A 84 -1.38 -9.22 -15.17
CA THR A 84 -2.16 -9.57 -16.38
C THR A 84 -3.64 -9.87 -16.10
N ASN A 85 -4.02 -10.07 -14.82
CA ASN A 85 -5.42 -10.27 -14.46
C ASN A 85 -6.25 -9.01 -14.74
N LYS A 86 -7.45 -9.22 -15.31
CA LYS A 86 -8.42 -8.14 -15.49
C LYS A 86 -9.04 -7.78 -14.14
N PRO A 87 -8.96 -6.51 -13.69
CA PRO A 87 -9.58 -6.10 -12.44
C PRO A 87 -11.12 -6.13 -12.56
N ASP A 88 -11.81 -6.42 -11.47
CA ASP A 88 -13.24 -6.15 -11.38
C ASP A 88 -13.44 -4.62 -11.30
N ILE A 89 -14.05 -4.07 -12.34
CA ILE A 89 -14.22 -2.62 -12.48
C ILE A 89 -15.35 -2.08 -11.60
N LYS A 90 -16.28 -2.93 -11.15
CA LYS A 90 -17.45 -2.50 -10.38
C LYS A 90 -17.06 -1.86 -9.03
N PRO A 91 -16.28 -2.50 -8.14
CA PRO A 91 -15.86 -1.88 -6.88
C PRO A 91 -15.00 -0.64 -7.10
N PHE A 92 -14.21 -0.61 -8.18
CA PHE A 92 -13.45 0.57 -8.58
C PHE A 92 -14.37 1.75 -8.91
N ILE A 93 -15.37 1.55 -9.77
CA ILE A 93 -16.35 2.59 -10.13
C ILE A 93 -17.10 3.09 -8.90
N ILE A 94 -17.55 2.19 -8.03
CA ILE A 94 -18.25 2.56 -6.78
C ILE A 94 -17.34 3.46 -5.92
N SER A 95 -16.07 3.09 -5.76
CA SER A 95 -15.11 3.86 -4.98
C SER A 95 -14.86 5.25 -5.59
N VAL A 96 -14.72 5.33 -6.92
CA VAL A 96 -14.56 6.60 -7.63
C VAL A 96 -15.78 7.51 -7.44
N ILE A 97 -16.99 6.96 -7.55
CA ILE A 97 -18.24 7.72 -7.34
C ILE A 97 -18.30 8.27 -5.91
N VAL A 98 -18.01 7.45 -4.91
CA VAL A 98 -17.99 7.88 -3.50
C VAL A 98 -16.97 9.00 -3.28
N ILE A 99 -15.77 8.87 -3.83
CA ILE A 99 -14.72 9.90 -3.74
C ILE A 99 -15.18 11.20 -4.42
N ILE A 100 -15.78 11.13 -5.60
CA ILE A 100 -16.31 12.31 -6.30
C ILE A 100 -17.39 12.99 -5.46
N ILE A 101 -18.37 12.24 -4.95
CA ILE A 101 -19.45 12.78 -4.11
C ILE A 101 -18.89 13.44 -2.85
N TYR A 102 -17.94 12.79 -2.18
CA TYR A 102 -17.29 13.32 -0.98
C TYR A 102 -16.56 14.64 -1.26
N ASN A 103 -15.73 14.69 -2.30
CA ASN A 103 -15.00 15.91 -2.66
C ASN A 103 -15.95 17.02 -3.13
N PHE A 104 -17.00 16.68 -3.89
CA PHE A 104 -17.99 17.65 -4.34
C PHE A 104 -18.78 18.25 -3.19
N GLY A 105 -19.25 17.41 -2.25
CA GLY A 105 -19.89 17.87 -1.03
C GLY A 105 -18.96 18.77 -0.20
N GLY A 106 -17.69 18.38 -0.07
CA GLY A 106 -16.67 19.20 0.59
C GLY A 106 -16.50 20.57 -0.07
N MET A 107 -16.41 20.63 -1.41
CA MET A 107 -16.29 21.89 -2.15
C MET A 107 -17.49 22.82 -1.90
N LEU A 108 -18.71 22.29 -1.97
CA LEU A 108 -19.92 23.07 -1.72
C LEU A 108 -19.99 23.61 -0.27
N ILE A 109 -19.56 22.83 0.71
CA ILE A 109 -19.62 23.22 2.13
C ILE A 109 -18.51 24.22 2.48
N TYR A 110 -17.26 23.91 2.14
CA TYR A 110 -16.09 24.68 2.59
C TYR A 110 -15.76 25.86 1.68
N HIS A 111 -15.97 25.72 0.37
CA HIS A 111 -15.63 26.75 -0.62
C HIS A 111 -16.86 27.47 -1.19
N ARG A 112 -18.08 27.07 -0.75
CA ARG A 112 -19.36 27.65 -1.19
C ARG A 112 -19.57 27.62 -2.71
N GLY A 113 -18.97 26.63 -3.38
CA GLY A 113 -19.03 26.52 -4.83
C GLY A 113 -18.02 25.50 -5.38
N LEU A 114 -17.87 25.47 -6.71
CA LEU A 114 -16.81 24.70 -7.35
C LEU A 114 -15.46 25.33 -7.01
N TRP A 115 -14.53 24.52 -6.52
CA TRP A 115 -13.19 24.97 -6.19
C TRP A 115 -12.17 23.99 -6.76
N ILE A 116 -11.21 24.50 -7.51
CA ILE A 116 -10.09 23.73 -8.02
C ILE A 116 -8.87 24.19 -7.23
N ASN A 117 -8.17 23.24 -6.62
CA ASN A 117 -6.92 23.55 -5.93
C ASN A 117 -5.91 24.08 -6.95
N PRO A 118 -5.42 25.33 -6.82
CA PRO A 118 -4.43 25.89 -7.75
C PRO A 118 -3.08 25.15 -7.70
N GLU A 119 -2.83 24.40 -6.63
CA GLU A 119 -1.63 23.58 -6.46
C GLU A 119 -1.79 22.15 -7.02
N PHE A 120 -2.91 21.86 -7.71
CA PHE A 120 -3.21 20.53 -8.22
C PHE A 120 -2.38 20.20 -9.47
N ASP A 121 -1.21 19.63 -9.24
CA ASP A 121 -0.33 19.08 -10.28
C ASP A 121 -0.74 17.64 -10.61
N VAL A 122 -1.58 17.48 -11.64
CA VAL A 122 -2.13 16.19 -12.07
C VAL A 122 -1.03 15.18 -12.41
N PRO A 123 -0.03 15.48 -13.28
CA PRO A 123 1.04 14.53 -13.58
C PRO A 123 1.78 14.04 -12.34
N LYS A 124 2.16 14.96 -11.43
CA LYS A 124 2.90 14.63 -10.21
C LYS A 124 2.10 13.75 -9.27
N LEU A 125 0.82 14.09 -9.05
CA LEU A 125 -0.07 13.30 -8.21
C LEU A 125 -0.31 11.92 -8.80
N LEU A 126 -0.57 11.83 -10.11
CA LEU A 126 -0.79 10.56 -10.80
C LEU A 126 0.41 9.63 -10.65
N LEU A 127 1.62 10.12 -10.90
CA LEU A 127 2.86 9.35 -10.75
C LEU A 127 3.03 8.84 -9.31
N MET A 128 2.80 9.72 -8.33
CA MET A 128 2.88 9.38 -6.91
C MET A 128 1.87 8.29 -6.54
N PHE A 129 0.60 8.44 -6.94
CA PHE A 129 -0.45 7.47 -6.62
C PHE A 129 -0.19 6.12 -7.28
N ILE A 130 0.21 6.09 -8.56
CA ILE A 130 0.53 4.84 -9.26
C ILE A 130 1.71 4.13 -8.60
N SER A 131 2.77 4.89 -8.28
CA SER A 131 3.96 4.35 -7.60
C SER A 131 3.60 3.68 -6.27
N VAL A 132 2.84 4.37 -5.42
CA VAL A 132 2.40 3.86 -4.12
C VAL A 132 1.48 2.66 -4.29
N ALA A 133 0.46 2.77 -5.16
CA ALA A 133 -0.51 1.71 -5.41
C ALA A 133 0.14 0.42 -5.88
N VAL A 134 1.09 0.49 -6.83
CA VAL A 134 1.79 -0.71 -7.32
C VAL A 134 2.54 -1.42 -6.20
N VAL A 135 3.24 -0.66 -5.35
CA VAL A 135 4.05 -1.26 -4.28
C VAL A 135 3.18 -1.86 -3.19
N GLU A 136 2.14 -1.14 -2.78
CA GLU A 136 1.19 -1.62 -1.78
C GLU A 136 0.44 -2.87 -2.28
N GLU A 137 0.02 -2.88 -3.54
CA GLU A 137 -0.59 -4.05 -4.17
C GLU A 137 0.38 -5.23 -4.21
N LEU A 138 1.66 -5.03 -4.53
CA LEU A 138 2.65 -6.11 -4.50
C LEU A 138 2.84 -6.70 -3.09
N VAL A 139 2.87 -5.86 -2.06
CA VAL A 139 3.11 -6.29 -0.67
C VAL A 139 1.88 -6.99 -0.07
N TYR A 140 0.71 -6.36 -0.16
CA TYR A 140 -0.49 -6.86 0.52
C TYR A 140 -1.30 -7.80 -0.34
N ARG A 141 -1.61 -7.46 -1.60
CA ARG A 141 -2.37 -8.36 -2.47
C ARG A 141 -1.49 -9.43 -3.10
N GLY A 142 -0.32 -9.03 -3.58
CA GLY A 142 0.63 -9.90 -4.23
C GLY A 142 1.19 -10.92 -3.27
N TRP A 143 1.85 -10.50 -2.19
CA TRP A 143 2.36 -11.42 -1.18
C TRP A 143 1.32 -11.78 -0.11
N GLY A 144 0.79 -10.82 0.65
CA GLY A 144 -0.03 -11.07 1.84
C GLY A 144 -1.26 -11.96 1.60
N LEU A 145 -2.23 -11.46 0.85
CA LEU A 145 -3.47 -12.16 0.49
C LEU A 145 -3.18 -13.52 -0.13
N ASN A 146 -2.25 -13.56 -1.08
CA ASN A 146 -1.90 -14.75 -1.84
C ASN A 146 -1.26 -15.83 -0.96
N ALA A 147 -0.36 -15.43 -0.06
CA ALA A 147 0.25 -16.33 0.91
C ALA A 147 -0.80 -16.83 1.92
N PHE A 148 -1.70 -15.96 2.39
CA PHE A 148 -2.77 -16.36 3.30
C PHE A 148 -3.79 -17.28 2.62
N SER A 149 -4.20 -17.03 1.38
CA SER A 149 -5.21 -17.82 0.67
C SER A 149 -4.76 -19.25 0.38
N LYS A 150 -3.46 -19.54 0.49
CA LYS A 150 -2.94 -20.91 0.49
C LYS A 150 -3.35 -21.72 1.73
N LEU A 151 -3.50 -21.07 2.88
CA LEU A 151 -3.69 -21.73 4.18
C LEU A 151 -5.09 -21.50 4.80
N GLN A 152 -5.87 -20.59 4.23
CA GLN A 152 -7.22 -20.24 4.70
C GLN A 152 -8.12 -19.87 3.52
N SER A 153 -9.43 -19.76 3.77
CA SER A 153 -10.37 -19.34 2.74
C SER A 153 -10.05 -17.94 2.22
N VAL A 154 -10.31 -17.70 0.93
CA VAL A 154 -10.03 -16.41 0.27
C VAL A 154 -10.63 -15.24 1.04
N ARG A 155 -11.86 -15.38 1.55
CA ARG A 155 -12.52 -14.34 2.34
C ARG A 155 -11.76 -14.01 3.63
N LYS A 156 -11.32 -15.02 4.40
CA LYS A 156 -10.54 -14.78 5.62
C LYS A 156 -9.17 -14.19 5.29
N ALA A 157 -8.51 -14.70 4.25
CA ALA A 157 -7.25 -14.16 3.75
C ALA A 157 -7.40 -12.68 3.35
N ASN A 158 -8.51 -12.32 2.70
CA ASN A 158 -8.83 -10.96 2.29
C ASN A 158 -8.97 -10.04 3.50
N ILE A 159 -9.78 -10.42 4.49
CA ILE A 159 -9.97 -9.65 5.73
C ILE A 159 -8.64 -9.45 6.46
N VAL A 160 -7.86 -10.51 6.67
CA VAL A 160 -6.59 -10.43 7.42
C VAL A 160 -5.56 -9.58 6.67
N SER A 161 -5.43 -9.77 5.36
CA SER A 161 -4.52 -8.95 4.53
C SER A 161 -4.93 -7.48 4.52
N SER A 162 -6.23 -7.21 4.46
CA SER A 162 -6.81 -5.86 4.48
C SER A 162 -6.56 -5.18 5.83
N LEU A 163 -6.63 -5.93 6.94
CA LEU A 163 -6.25 -5.41 8.25
C LEU A 163 -4.78 -5.00 8.31
N PHE A 164 -3.86 -5.82 7.79
CA PHE A 164 -2.43 -5.45 7.72
C PHE A 164 -2.18 -4.21 6.84
N PHE A 165 -2.95 -4.05 5.76
CA PHE A 165 -2.90 -2.85 4.93
C PHE A 165 -3.36 -1.60 5.70
N VAL A 166 -4.44 -1.68 6.49
CA VAL A 166 -4.89 -0.57 7.36
C VAL A 166 -3.83 -0.24 8.42
N LEU A 167 -3.28 -1.27 9.07
CA LEU A 167 -2.27 -1.11 10.13
C LEU A 167 -1.00 -0.40 9.62
N LEU A 168 -0.71 -0.44 8.31
CA LEU A 168 0.42 0.26 7.70
C LEU A 168 0.38 1.76 7.89
N HIS A 169 -0.82 2.32 7.88
CA HIS A 169 -0.99 3.76 7.86
C HIS A 169 -0.98 4.35 9.27
N LEU A 170 -1.28 3.54 10.29
CA LEU A 170 -1.30 3.97 11.68
C LEU A 170 0.03 4.61 12.14
N PRO A 171 1.21 4.01 11.89
CA PRO A 171 2.49 4.65 12.22
C PRO A 171 2.59 6.09 11.69
N ALA A 172 2.28 6.34 10.41
CA ALA A 172 2.38 7.70 9.87
C ALA A 172 1.42 8.69 10.53
N TYR A 173 0.21 8.25 10.91
CA TYR A 173 -0.73 9.12 11.62
C TYR A 173 -0.27 9.46 13.03
N PHE A 174 0.29 8.49 13.76
CA PHE A 174 0.87 8.74 15.07
C PHE A 174 2.14 9.58 15.00
N ILE A 175 3.01 9.33 14.01
CA ILE A 175 4.21 10.16 13.79
C ILE A 175 3.80 11.61 13.46
N LYS A 176 2.78 11.80 12.61
CA LYS A 176 2.23 13.13 12.33
C LYS A 176 1.68 13.80 13.59
N LEU A 177 0.96 13.06 14.43
CA LEU A 177 0.47 13.58 15.71
C LEU A 177 1.63 14.01 16.62
N ILE A 178 2.70 13.23 16.69
CA ILE A 178 3.90 13.54 17.48
C ILE A 178 4.59 14.82 16.97
N PHE A 179 4.77 14.98 15.66
CA PHE A 179 5.49 16.13 15.11
C PHE A 179 4.66 17.41 14.97
N THR A 180 3.36 17.28 14.70
CA THR A 180 2.51 18.43 14.33
C THR A 180 1.39 18.71 15.32
N GLY A 181 1.15 17.82 16.29
CA GLY A 181 -0.02 17.88 17.17
C GLY A 181 -1.35 17.58 16.48
N THR A 182 -1.36 17.20 15.20
CA THR A 182 -2.59 16.93 14.43
C THR A 182 -2.75 15.45 14.12
N PHE A 183 -3.94 14.91 14.39
CA PHE A 183 -4.33 13.55 14.01
C PHE A 183 -5.41 13.60 12.91
N PRO A 184 -5.15 13.08 11.70
CA PRO A 184 -6.07 13.19 10.57
C PRO A 184 -7.21 12.16 10.67
N LEU A 185 -8.09 12.31 11.67
CA LEU A 185 -9.13 11.34 12.02
C LEU A 185 -10.00 10.94 10.83
N ALA A 186 -10.42 11.91 10.00
CA ALA A 186 -11.21 11.65 8.81
C ALA A 186 -10.49 10.75 7.80
N ALA A 187 -9.19 10.97 7.59
CA ALA A 187 -8.39 10.14 6.68
C ALA A 187 -8.26 8.70 7.21
N VAL A 188 -8.02 8.55 8.52
CA VAL A 188 -7.97 7.23 9.18
C VAL A 188 -9.29 6.49 9.03
N ALA A 189 -10.41 7.17 9.32
CA ALA A 189 -11.74 6.58 9.24
C ALA A 189 -12.09 6.15 7.81
N VAL A 190 -11.88 7.02 6.82
CA VAL A 190 -12.11 6.71 5.41
C VAL A 190 -11.26 5.51 4.99
N GLN A 191 -9.99 5.46 5.39
CA GLN A 191 -9.12 4.35 5.02
C GLN A 191 -9.55 3.02 5.65
N CYS A 192 -9.93 3.03 6.94
CA CYS A 192 -10.48 1.85 7.62
C CYS A 192 -11.74 1.33 6.93
N VAL A 193 -12.63 2.22 6.47
CA VAL A 193 -13.89 1.81 5.83
C VAL A 193 -13.68 1.34 4.39
N MET A 194 -12.97 2.11 3.57
CA MET A 194 -12.82 1.84 2.14
C MET A 194 -12.09 0.52 1.86
N VAL A 195 -11.14 0.15 2.72
CA VAL A 195 -10.40 -1.11 2.57
C VAL A 195 -11.31 -2.34 2.69
N PHE A 196 -12.38 -2.27 3.48
CA PHE A 196 -13.34 -3.39 3.59
C PHE A 196 -14.43 -3.38 2.54
N ILE A 197 -14.66 -2.28 1.83
CA ILE A 197 -15.54 -2.27 0.64
C ILE A 197 -14.92 -3.11 -0.49
N LEU A 198 -13.59 -3.23 -0.48
CA LEU A 198 -12.81 -4.02 -1.44
C LEU A 198 -12.50 -5.46 -0.93
N ALA A 199 -12.95 -5.83 0.28
CA ALA A 199 -12.61 -7.09 0.95
C ALA A 199 -13.75 -8.13 0.95
#